data_AF-A0A936EMD3-F1
#
_entry.id   AF-A0A936EMD3-F1
#
_cell.length_a   1.000
_cell.length_b   1.000
_cell.length_c   1.000
_cell.angle_alpha   90.00
_cell.angle_beta   90.00
_cell.angle_gamma   90.00
#
_symmetry.space_group_name_H-M   'P 1'
#
loop_
_entity.id
_entity.type
_entity.pdbx_description
1 polymer ?
#
loop_
_entity_poly.entity_id
_entity_poly.type
_entity_poly.pdbx_seq_one_letter_code
_entity_poly.pdbx_strand_id
1 'polypeptide(L)'
;MKKIFLAAIGLVFCMTVFSQRISKINLTSGGIDIVVGLDENIQVYLTKEGQISKWGFDRFIGYQENYNDYLEPYVGRIEYYTENDDAALRGKIKYIGRTLLSYYPSYEIESLRGKLKSIGSLNMDYYLAFDDKAMAGSLKNIGQQAIQWYASYENEGLRGKLKGVGPTSIVYYGAFEDKAFRGKIKSIGSNHFTYYSSAEQFSGSMKSGATIVIANAVKFYVRN
;
A
#
# COMPACT_ATOMS: atom_id res chain seq x y z
N MET A 1 38.87 -28.29 11.11
CA MET A 1 38.51 -27.34 10.02
C MET A 1 37.08 -27.50 9.49
N LYS A 2 36.59 -28.71 9.17
CA LYS A 2 35.20 -28.91 8.67
C LYS A 2 34.08 -28.40 9.60
N LYS A 3 34.26 -28.50 10.93
CA LYS A 3 33.27 -28.04 11.93
C LYS A 3 33.16 -26.50 12.00
N ILE A 4 34.24 -25.78 11.73
CA ILE A 4 34.26 -24.31 11.68
C ILE A 4 33.61 -23.82 10.38
N PHE A 5 33.81 -24.55 9.28
CA PHE A 5 33.17 -24.26 7.99
C PHE A 5 31.64 -24.45 8.04
N LEU A 6 31.16 -25.49 8.72
CA LEU A 6 29.72 -25.71 8.97
C LEU A 6 29.11 -24.64 9.89
N ALA A 7 29.85 -24.18 10.92
CA ALA A 7 29.42 -23.08 11.76
C ALA A 7 29.35 -21.75 10.98
N ALA A 8 30.30 -21.49 10.07
CA ALA A 8 30.30 -20.32 9.21
C ALA A 8 29.13 -20.33 8.21
N ILE A 9 28.77 -21.49 7.65
CA ILE A 9 27.59 -21.64 6.77
C ILE A 9 26.28 -21.41 7.56
N GLY A 10 26.21 -21.86 8.82
CA GLY A 10 25.06 -21.59 9.70
C GLY A 10 24.92 -20.12 10.09
N LEU A 11 26.03 -19.38 10.23
CA LEU A 11 26.03 -17.97 10.63
C LEU A 11 25.64 -17.02 9.48
N VAL A 12 25.88 -17.41 8.22
CA VAL A 12 25.41 -16.67 7.04
C VAL A 12 23.87 -16.73 6.89
N PHE A 13 23.20 -17.69 7.53
CA PHE A 13 21.74 -17.86 7.44
C PHE A 13 20.93 -16.98 8.40
N CYS A 14 21.59 -16.20 9.28
CA CYS A 14 20.93 -15.33 10.26
C CYS A 14 21.04 -13.84 9.94
N MET A 15 21.35 -13.45 8.71
CA MET A 15 21.11 -12.05 8.30
C MET A 15 19.60 -11.84 8.23
N THR A 16 19.06 -11.13 9.21
CA THR A 16 17.71 -10.58 9.16
C THR A 16 17.66 -9.60 7.99
N VAL A 17 17.26 -10.10 6.82
CA VAL A 17 16.93 -9.24 5.69
C VAL A 17 15.68 -8.49 6.10
N PHE A 18 15.82 -7.22 6.48
CA PHE A 18 14.70 -6.30 6.50
C PHE A 18 14.22 -6.14 5.06
N SER A 19 13.36 -7.06 4.63
CA SER A 19 12.79 -7.02 3.29
C SER A 19 11.83 -5.85 3.21
N GLN A 20 11.89 -5.11 2.10
CA GLN A 20 10.84 -4.16 1.75
C GLN A 20 9.50 -4.89 1.82
N ARG A 21 8.50 -4.23 2.42
CA ARG A 21 7.15 -4.80 2.59
C ARG A 21 6.10 -3.71 2.60
N ILE A 22 4.85 -4.07 2.32
CA ILE A 22 3.72 -3.23 2.70
C ILE A 22 3.74 -3.11 4.22
N SER A 23 3.93 -1.89 4.71
CA SER A 23 4.00 -1.59 6.13
C SER A 23 2.65 -1.09 6.65
N LYS A 24 1.96 -0.32 5.82
CA LYS A 24 0.75 0.39 6.18
C LYS A 24 -0.19 0.54 4.99
N ILE A 25 -1.49 0.57 5.28
CA ILE A 25 -2.55 0.96 4.35
C ILE A 25 -3.38 2.05 5.04
N ASN A 26 -3.45 3.22 4.42
CA ASN A 26 -4.30 4.29 4.89
C ASN A 26 -5.63 4.21 4.14
N LEU A 27 -6.70 3.98 4.88
CA LEU A 27 -8.06 3.98 4.36
C LEU A 27 -8.70 5.32 4.74
N THR A 28 -8.85 6.20 3.75
CA THR A 28 -9.48 7.51 3.92
C THR A 28 -10.77 7.60 3.11
N SER A 29 -11.63 8.55 3.44
CA SER A 29 -12.84 8.83 2.65
C SER A 29 -12.54 9.28 1.20
N GLY A 30 -11.35 9.87 0.97
CA GLY A 30 -10.91 10.39 -0.33
C GLY A 30 -10.08 9.42 -1.17
N GLY A 31 -9.73 8.24 -0.64
CA GLY A 31 -8.88 7.28 -1.35
C GLY A 31 -8.08 6.38 -0.43
N ILE A 32 -7.15 5.65 -1.03
CA ILE A 32 -6.32 4.66 -0.35
C ILE A 32 -4.86 4.92 -0.70
N ASP A 33 -4.01 4.97 0.33
CA ASP A 33 -2.56 4.90 0.15
C ASP A 33 -2.06 3.54 0.62
N ILE A 34 -1.28 2.89 -0.23
CA ILE A 34 -0.52 1.68 0.12
C ILE A 34 0.91 2.11 0.41
N VAL A 35 1.41 1.85 1.60
CA VAL A 35 2.70 2.35 2.06
C VAL A 35 3.72 1.23 2.15
N VAL A 36 4.76 1.33 1.35
CA VAL A 36 5.91 0.41 1.38
C VAL A 36 6.97 0.97 2.31
N GLY A 37 7.35 0.20 3.32
CA GLY A 37 8.47 0.52 4.18
C GLY A 37 9.78 0.05 3.56
N LEU A 38 10.79 0.92 3.55
CA LEU A 38 12.15 0.59 3.13
C LEU A 38 13.07 0.54 4.36
N ASP A 39 14.36 0.34 4.11
CA ASP A 39 15.40 0.51 5.11
C ASP A 39 15.42 1.95 5.65
N GLU A 40 16.12 2.16 6.78
CA GLU A 40 16.34 3.48 7.36
C GLU A 40 15.05 4.25 7.69
N ASN A 41 13.97 3.53 8.02
CA ASN A 41 12.65 4.07 8.38
C ASN A 41 12.02 4.95 7.27
N ILE A 42 12.34 4.68 6.02
CA ILE A 42 11.76 5.40 4.89
C ILE A 42 10.40 4.78 4.53
N GLN A 43 9.42 5.62 4.22
CA GLN A 43 8.13 5.20 3.69
C GLN A 43 7.95 5.73 2.26
N VAL A 44 7.38 4.89 1.39
CA VAL A 44 6.97 5.23 0.03
C VAL A 44 5.47 5.02 -0.08
N TYR A 45 4.72 6.07 -0.39
CA TYR A 45 3.27 6.04 -0.50
C TYR A 45 2.89 5.83 -1.96
N LEU A 46 2.09 4.80 -2.19
CA LEU A 46 1.59 4.42 -3.50
C LEU A 46 0.10 4.69 -3.57
N THR A 47 -0.34 5.30 -4.66
CA THR A 47 -1.77 5.38 -4.99
C THR A 47 -2.32 4.01 -5.37
N LYS A 48 -3.63 3.91 -5.53
CA LYS A 48 -4.32 2.72 -6.08
C LYS A 48 -3.70 2.25 -7.41
N GLU A 49 -3.27 3.17 -8.26
CA GLU A 49 -2.67 2.92 -9.59
C GLU A 49 -1.15 2.71 -9.54
N GLY A 50 -0.56 2.63 -8.34
CA GLY A 50 0.87 2.37 -8.14
C GLY A 50 1.78 3.56 -8.44
N GLN A 51 1.24 4.78 -8.48
CA GLN A 51 2.05 5.99 -8.58
C GLN A 51 2.61 6.35 -7.21
N ILE A 52 3.85 6.84 -7.16
CA ILE A 52 4.44 7.36 -5.92
C ILE A 52 3.85 8.74 -5.66
N SER A 53 3.03 8.87 -4.62
CA SER A 53 2.41 10.15 -4.23
C SER A 53 3.31 10.97 -3.31
N LYS A 54 4.04 10.30 -2.41
CA LYS A 54 5.07 10.90 -1.54
C LYS A 54 6.01 9.84 -1.00
N TRP A 55 7.15 10.26 -0.49
CA TRP A 55 8.10 9.42 0.23
C TRP A 55 8.93 10.28 1.19
N GLY A 56 9.59 9.64 2.16
CA GLY A 56 10.44 10.33 3.13
C GLY A 56 10.68 9.51 4.39
N PHE A 57 11.43 10.10 5.32
CA PHE A 57 11.79 9.49 6.59
C PHE A 57 10.64 9.61 7.59
N ASP A 58 10.22 8.49 8.17
CA ASP A 58 9.26 8.48 9.27
C ASP A 58 10.00 8.33 10.61
N ARG A 59 10.24 9.46 11.27
CA ARG A 59 10.91 9.53 12.57
C ARG A 59 10.20 8.78 13.70
N PHE A 60 8.91 8.48 13.53
CA PHE A 60 8.08 7.91 14.58
C PHE A 60 8.10 6.38 14.57
N ILE A 61 8.57 5.75 13.48
CA ILE A 61 8.67 4.29 13.38
C ILE A 61 9.40 3.72 14.60
N GLY A 62 8.73 2.82 15.32
CA GLY A 62 9.27 2.13 16.50
C GLY A 62 9.09 2.88 17.83
N TYR A 63 8.64 4.13 17.81
CA TYR A 63 8.43 4.94 19.02
C TYR A 63 6.95 5.27 19.26
N GLN A 64 6.29 5.86 18.26
CA GLN A 64 4.88 6.25 18.33
C GLN A 64 4.23 6.15 16.95
N GLU A 65 2.91 6.21 16.91
CA GLU A 65 2.18 6.11 15.64
C GLU A 65 2.16 7.46 14.92
N ASN A 66 2.58 7.47 13.65
CA ASN A 66 2.52 8.65 12.79
C ASN A 66 1.11 8.87 12.24
N TYR A 67 0.21 9.41 13.08
CA TYR A 67 -1.19 9.62 12.71
C TYR A 67 -1.40 10.66 11.59
N ASN A 68 -0.45 11.58 11.40
CA ASN A 68 -0.56 12.65 10.40
C ASN A 68 0.10 12.31 9.06
N ASP A 69 0.70 11.12 8.93
CA ASP A 69 1.54 10.73 7.78
C ASP A 69 2.59 11.77 7.38
N TYR A 70 3.11 12.50 8.38
CA TYR A 70 4.16 13.48 8.16
C TYR A 70 5.47 12.75 7.94
N LEU A 71 6.15 13.05 6.83
CA LEU A 71 7.45 12.50 6.49
C LEU A 71 8.47 13.63 6.47
N GLU A 72 9.59 13.42 7.13
CA GLU A 72 10.74 14.31 7.03
C GLU A 72 11.47 14.07 5.70
N PRO A 73 12.13 15.09 5.13
CA PRO A 73 13.02 14.89 4.00
C PRO A 73 14.08 13.85 4.34
N TYR A 74 14.22 12.83 3.50
CA TYR A 74 15.29 11.86 3.66
C TYR A 74 16.60 12.43 3.12
N VAL A 75 17.64 12.38 3.95
CA VAL A 75 18.94 13.05 3.72
C VAL A 75 19.98 12.15 3.06
N GLY A 76 19.64 10.90 2.76
CA GLY A 76 20.54 9.95 2.09
C GLY A 76 20.49 10.04 0.57
N ARG A 77 20.99 9.00 -0.10
CA ARG A 77 21.07 8.94 -1.57
C ARG A 77 19.69 8.99 -2.21
N ILE A 78 19.49 9.93 -3.12
CA ILE A 78 18.34 9.99 -4.00
C ILE A 78 18.84 10.19 -5.42
N GLU A 79 18.39 9.33 -6.33
CA GLU A 79 18.71 9.45 -7.75
C GLU A 79 17.44 9.39 -8.58
N TYR A 80 17.47 10.08 -9.71
CA TYR A 80 16.38 10.12 -10.68
C TYR A 80 16.86 9.57 -12.03
N TYR A 81 15.94 9.01 -12.80
CA TYR A 81 16.16 8.73 -14.20
C TYR A 81 16.37 10.04 -14.97
N THR A 82 17.37 10.06 -15.82
CA THR A 82 17.90 11.23 -16.54
C THR A 82 17.45 11.23 -18.00
N GLU A 83 17.83 12.27 -18.75
CA GLU A 83 17.55 12.36 -20.19
C GLU A 83 18.20 11.24 -21.03
N ASN A 84 19.23 10.59 -20.49
CA ASN A 84 19.89 9.45 -21.14
C ASN A 84 19.12 8.14 -20.94
N ASP A 85 18.10 8.13 -20.07
CA ASP A 85 17.24 6.98 -19.84
C ASP A 85 15.99 7.02 -20.76
N ASP A 86 15.28 5.89 -20.82
CA ASP A 86 14.04 5.73 -21.58
C ASP A 86 13.01 6.83 -21.26
N ALA A 87 12.32 7.32 -22.31
CA ALA A 87 11.44 8.48 -22.21
C ALA A 87 10.32 8.33 -21.17
N ALA A 88 9.81 7.10 -20.94
CA ALA A 88 8.78 6.86 -19.94
C ALA A 88 9.30 6.91 -18.50
N LEU A 89 10.63 6.91 -18.31
CA LEU A 89 11.28 6.83 -17.00
C LEU A 89 11.75 8.18 -16.49
N ARG A 90 12.04 9.13 -17.38
CA ARG A 90 12.69 10.41 -17.07
C ARG A 90 11.99 11.17 -15.95
N GLY A 91 12.78 11.72 -15.03
CA GLY A 91 12.28 12.46 -13.87
C GLY A 91 11.66 11.60 -12.77
N LYS A 92 11.51 10.28 -12.97
CA LYS A 92 11.08 9.37 -11.90
C LYS A 92 12.24 8.99 -11.00
N ILE A 93 11.93 8.65 -9.75
CA ILE A 93 12.93 8.29 -8.74
C ILE A 93 13.50 6.91 -9.09
N LYS A 94 14.81 6.84 -9.27
CA LYS A 94 15.54 5.60 -9.57
C LYS A 94 16.05 4.92 -8.31
N TYR A 95 16.57 5.68 -7.34
CA TYR A 95 17.05 5.15 -6.07
C TYR A 95 16.55 5.96 -4.89
N ILE A 96 16.19 5.25 -3.82
CA ILE A 96 16.05 5.79 -2.47
C ILE A 96 16.97 4.99 -1.54
N GLY A 97 18.01 5.63 -1.03
CA GLY A 97 19.09 4.97 -0.32
C GLY A 97 19.74 3.89 -1.19
N ARG A 98 19.60 2.63 -0.75
CA ARG A 98 20.10 1.44 -1.48
C ARG A 98 19.02 0.74 -2.31
N THR A 99 17.77 1.16 -2.19
CA THR A 99 16.63 0.53 -2.84
C THR A 99 16.48 1.08 -4.26
N LEU A 100 16.55 0.19 -5.26
CA LEU A 100 16.22 0.51 -6.65
C LEU A 100 14.70 0.57 -6.82
N LEU A 101 14.22 1.60 -7.49
CA LEU A 101 12.84 1.69 -7.97
C LEU A 101 12.88 1.56 -9.49
N SER A 102 12.18 0.55 -10.01
CA SER A 102 12.12 0.30 -11.45
C SER A 102 10.71 0.54 -11.98
N TYR A 103 10.62 0.84 -13.26
CA TYR A 103 9.35 1.16 -13.92
C TYR A 103 9.29 0.46 -15.28
N TYR A 104 8.08 0.35 -15.82
CA TYR A 104 7.89 -0.16 -17.18
C TYR A 104 8.37 0.88 -18.22
N PRO A 105 9.26 0.50 -19.15
CA PRO A 105 9.78 1.39 -20.18
C PRO A 105 8.76 1.71 -21.28
N SER A 106 9.13 2.60 -22.20
CA SER A 106 8.26 3.09 -23.28
C SER A 106 7.79 2.01 -24.26
N TYR A 107 8.54 0.92 -24.43
CA TYR A 107 8.20 -0.18 -25.34
C TYR A 107 7.21 -1.20 -24.76
N GLU A 108 6.79 -1.04 -23.51
CA GLU A 108 5.75 -1.87 -22.89
C GLU A 108 4.35 -1.53 -23.43
N ILE A 109 3.35 -2.32 -23.03
CA ILE A 109 1.95 -2.02 -23.33
C ILE A 109 1.54 -0.67 -22.73
N GLU A 110 0.70 0.08 -23.44
CA GLU A 110 0.34 1.47 -23.13
C GLU A 110 -0.15 1.65 -21.68
N SER A 111 -0.95 0.71 -21.17
CA SER A 111 -1.50 0.74 -19.82
C SER A 111 -0.48 0.58 -18.69
N LEU A 112 0.75 0.13 -19.00
CA LEU A 112 1.83 -0.08 -18.04
C LEU A 112 2.96 0.95 -18.16
N ARG A 113 3.14 1.61 -19.31
CA ARG A 113 4.26 2.54 -19.55
C ARG A 113 4.43 3.55 -18.41
N GLY A 114 5.64 3.62 -17.87
CA GLY A 114 6.00 4.53 -16.79
C GLY A 114 5.39 4.19 -15.42
N LYS A 115 4.62 3.11 -15.28
CA LYS A 115 4.15 2.61 -13.98
C LYS A 115 5.27 1.96 -13.20
N LEU A 116 5.16 2.01 -11.89
CA LEU A 116 6.13 1.42 -10.97
C LEU A 116 6.10 -0.10 -11.12
N LYS A 117 7.23 -0.68 -11.49
CA LYS A 117 7.38 -2.13 -11.72
C LYS A 117 7.90 -2.83 -10.47
N SER A 118 8.82 -2.19 -9.74
CA SER A 118 9.31 -2.72 -8.48
C SER A 118 9.86 -1.66 -7.54
N ILE A 119 9.87 -1.98 -6.24
CA ILE A 119 10.66 -1.30 -5.20
C ILE A 119 11.55 -2.37 -4.54
N GLY A 120 12.85 -2.34 -4.83
CA GLY A 120 13.79 -3.35 -4.37
C GLY A 120 13.37 -4.74 -4.85
N SER A 121 13.13 -5.66 -3.91
CA SER A 121 12.66 -7.03 -4.17
C SER A 121 11.15 -7.15 -4.39
N LEU A 122 10.37 -6.09 -4.13
CA LEU A 122 8.92 -6.11 -4.31
C LEU A 122 8.54 -5.81 -5.75
N ASN A 123 8.14 -6.83 -6.49
CA ASN A 123 7.54 -6.67 -7.82
C ASN A 123 6.07 -6.28 -7.72
N MET A 124 5.59 -5.52 -8.70
CA MET A 124 4.20 -5.09 -8.78
C MET A 124 3.57 -5.53 -10.08
N ASP A 125 2.34 -6.02 -9.99
CA ASP A 125 1.49 -6.31 -11.13
C ASP A 125 0.27 -5.40 -11.10
N TYR A 126 -0.36 -5.21 -12.26
CA TYR A 126 -1.52 -4.34 -12.42
C TYR A 126 -2.67 -5.08 -13.10
N TYR A 127 -3.89 -4.67 -12.77
CA TYR A 127 -5.06 -5.03 -13.55
C TYR A 127 -5.00 -4.33 -14.91
N LEU A 128 -5.31 -5.06 -15.96
CA LEU A 128 -5.32 -4.59 -17.34
C LEU A 128 -6.75 -4.24 -17.78
N ALA A 129 -6.86 -3.62 -18.95
CA ALA A 129 -8.14 -3.11 -19.46
C ALA A 129 -9.19 -4.22 -19.72
N PHE A 130 -8.74 -5.46 -19.95
CA PHE A 130 -9.60 -6.61 -20.19
C PHE A 130 -10.09 -7.32 -18.91
N ASP A 131 -9.58 -6.95 -17.73
CA ASP A 131 -9.99 -7.57 -16.46
C ASP A 131 -11.40 -7.08 -16.06
N ASP A 132 -11.49 -5.88 -15.50
CA ASP A 132 -12.75 -5.21 -15.17
C ASP A 132 -12.51 -3.70 -15.13
N LYS A 133 -13.47 -2.93 -15.66
CA LYS A 133 -13.33 -1.47 -15.84
C LYS A 133 -13.09 -0.73 -14.51
N ALA A 134 -13.61 -1.20 -13.38
CA ALA A 134 -13.46 -0.54 -12.08
C ALA A 134 -12.07 -0.74 -11.44
N MET A 135 -11.32 -1.75 -11.91
CA MET A 135 -9.98 -2.07 -11.42
C MET A 135 -8.88 -1.85 -12.46
N ALA A 136 -9.21 -1.66 -13.74
CA ALA A 136 -8.24 -1.41 -14.80
C ALA A 136 -7.21 -0.34 -14.39
N GLY A 137 -5.93 -0.71 -14.47
CA GLY A 137 -4.79 0.13 -14.12
C GLY A 137 -4.43 0.15 -12.62
N SER A 138 -5.23 -0.45 -11.75
CA SER A 138 -4.97 -0.54 -10.31
C SER A 138 -3.92 -1.61 -10.00
N LEU A 139 -3.21 -1.47 -8.89
CA LEU A 139 -2.30 -2.48 -8.36
C LEU A 139 -3.04 -3.80 -8.15
N LYS A 140 -2.52 -4.88 -8.71
CA LYS A 140 -3.03 -6.25 -8.54
C LYS A 140 -2.24 -7.01 -7.51
N ASN A 141 -0.92 -6.86 -7.50
CA ASN A 141 -0.02 -7.50 -6.53
C ASN A 141 1.09 -6.53 -6.11
N ILE A 142 1.58 -6.70 -4.89
CA ILE A 142 2.87 -6.15 -4.43
C ILE A 142 3.64 -7.25 -3.70
N GLY A 143 4.75 -7.70 -4.28
CA GLY A 143 5.45 -8.89 -3.84
C GLY A 143 4.52 -10.10 -3.83
N GLN A 144 4.39 -10.74 -2.68
CA GLN A 144 3.51 -11.91 -2.48
C GLN A 144 2.07 -11.54 -2.05
N GLN A 145 1.78 -10.24 -1.86
CA GLN A 145 0.47 -9.79 -1.39
C GLN A 145 -0.43 -9.45 -2.58
N ALA A 146 -1.52 -10.20 -2.75
CA ALA A 146 -2.58 -9.83 -3.68
C ALA A 146 -3.35 -8.61 -3.17
N ILE A 147 -3.60 -7.64 -4.05
CA ILE A 147 -4.37 -6.43 -3.78
C ILE A 147 -5.69 -6.55 -4.54
N GLN A 148 -6.77 -6.78 -3.81
CA GLN A 148 -8.07 -7.08 -4.38
C GLN A 148 -8.95 -5.83 -4.35
N TRP A 149 -9.66 -5.55 -5.44
CA TRP A 149 -10.61 -4.44 -5.55
C TRP A 149 -12.01 -4.95 -5.83
N TYR A 150 -13.01 -4.17 -5.40
CA TYR A 150 -14.41 -4.43 -5.77
C TYR A 150 -14.62 -4.18 -7.27
N ALA A 151 -15.18 -5.17 -7.96
CA ALA A 151 -15.40 -5.15 -9.40
C ALA A 151 -16.61 -4.28 -9.79
N SER A 152 -16.73 -3.97 -11.09
CA SER A 152 -17.80 -3.10 -11.61
C SER A 152 -19.20 -3.70 -11.49
N TYR A 153 -19.35 -5.01 -11.44
CA TYR A 153 -20.65 -5.68 -11.27
C TYR A 153 -21.10 -5.75 -9.81
N GLU A 154 -20.25 -5.40 -8.85
CA GLU A 154 -20.61 -5.34 -7.43
C GLU A 154 -21.41 -4.06 -7.10
N ASN A 155 -21.83 -3.92 -5.84
CA ASN A 155 -22.62 -2.78 -5.37
C ASN A 155 -21.99 -1.45 -5.79
N GLU A 156 -22.80 -0.55 -6.35
CA GLU A 156 -22.35 0.72 -6.94
C GLU A 156 -21.50 1.57 -6.00
N GLY A 157 -21.84 1.61 -4.70
CA GLY A 157 -21.09 2.36 -3.69
C GLY A 157 -19.76 1.74 -3.28
N LEU A 158 -19.44 0.54 -3.78
CA LEU A 158 -18.24 -0.22 -3.45
C LEU A 158 -17.25 -0.35 -4.61
N ARG A 159 -17.70 -0.17 -5.86
CA ARG A 159 -16.89 -0.36 -7.07
C ARG A 159 -15.55 0.37 -6.97
N GLY A 160 -14.46 -0.34 -7.23
CA GLY A 160 -13.12 0.20 -7.21
C GLY A 160 -12.54 0.46 -5.81
N LYS A 161 -13.26 0.20 -4.71
CA LYS A 161 -12.70 0.23 -3.34
C LYS A 161 -11.83 -0.99 -3.08
N LEU A 162 -10.89 -0.88 -2.15
CA LEU A 162 -10.03 -1.99 -1.74
C LEU A 162 -10.84 -3.03 -0.97
N LYS A 163 -10.89 -4.24 -1.51
CA LYS A 163 -11.60 -5.40 -1.01
C LYS A 163 -10.73 -6.30 -0.13
N GLY A 164 -9.41 -6.27 -0.31
CA GLY A 164 -8.51 -7.06 0.52
C GLY A 164 -7.05 -6.89 0.16
N VAL A 165 -6.18 -7.23 1.12
CA VAL A 165 -4.72 -7.33 0.95
C VAL A 165 -4.21 -8.64 1.52
N GLY A 166 -3.67 -9.48 0.64
CA GLY A 166 -3.31 -10.86 0.94
C GLY A 166 -4.51 -11.62 1.51
N PRO A 167 -4.37 -12.28 2.67
CA PRO A 167 -5.47 -12.99 3.33
C PRO A 167 -6.44 -12.07 4.09
N THR A 168 -6.15 -10.77 4.20
CA THR A 168 -6.99 -9.84 4.98
C THR A 168 -8.07 -9.23 4.10
N SER A 169 -9.33 -9.55 4.38
CA SER A 169 -10.49 -8.96 3.70
C SER A 169 -10.87 -7.61 4.31
N ILE A 170 -11.43 -6.72 3.50
CA ILE A 170 -12.00 -5.43 3.90
C ILE A 170 -13.43 -5.37 3.37
N VAL A 171 -14.37 -5.18 4.29
CA VAL A 171 -15.80 -5.12 3.98
C VAL A 171 -16.33 -3.74 4.33
N TYR A 172 -17.24 -3.22 3.52
CA TYR A 172 -17.87 -1.91 3.71
C TYR A 172 -19.38 -2.07 3.91
N TYR A 173 -19.98 -1.06 4.53
CA TYR A 173 -21.43 -0.90 4.56
C TYR A 173 -21.96 -0.64 3.14
N GLY A 174 -22.97 -1.39 2.73
CA GLY A 174 -23.55 -1.32 1.39
C GLY A 174 -24.44 -0.10 1.17
N ALA A 175 -24.97 0.05 -0.05
CA ALA A 175 -25.80 1.20 -0.43
C ALA A 175 -27.16 1.29 0.29
N PHE A 176 -27.68 0.16 0.80
CA PHE A 176 -28.97 0.09 1.51
C PHE A 176 -28.86 0.37 3.02
N GLU A 177 -27.64 0.59 3.50
CA GLU A 177 -27.37 0.92 4.91
C GLU A 177 -27.66 2.41 5.17
N ASP A 178 -27.70 2.80 6.45
CA ASP A 178 -27.99 4.18 6.85
C ASP A 178 -27.05 5.19 6.15
N LYS A 179 -27.63 6.32 5.70
CA LYS A 179 -26.92 7.38 4.97
C LYS A 179 -25.68 7.92 5.69
N ALA A 180 -25.63 7.83 7.01
CA ALA A 180 -24.53 8.30 7.84
C ALA A 180 -23.26 7.44 7.73
N PHE A 181 -23.40 6.14 7.41
CA PHE A 181 -22.28 5.21 7.36
C PHE A 181 -22.23 4.30 6.14
N ARG A 182 -23.18 4.41 5.21
CA ARG A 182 -23.08 3.74 3.91
C ARG A 182 -21.73 4.04 3.24
N GLY A 183 -21.09 3.01 2.72
CA GLY A 183 -19.77 3.09 2.10
C GLY A 183 -18.58 3.21 3.05
N LYS A 184 -18.78 3.33 4.38
CA LYS A 184 -17.72 3.25 5.39
C LYS A 184 -17.29 1.81 5.64
N ILE A 185 -16.12 1.63 6.23
CA ILE A 185 -15.56 0.30 6.54
C ILE A 185 -16.38 -0.36 7.64
N LYS A 186 -16.88 -1.57 7.36
CA LYS A 186 -17.63 -2.44 8.27
C LYS A 186 -16.71 -3.43 8.99
N SER A 187 -15.71 -3.98 8.30
CA SER A 187 -14.71 -4.85 8.92
C SER A 187 -13.38 -4.91 8.17
N ILE A 188 -12.32 -5.26 8.90
CA ILE A 188 -10.99 -5.60 8.38
C ILE A 188 -10.55 -6.90 9.05
N GLY A 189 -10.54 -8.00 8.28
CA GLY A 189 -10.41 -9.34 8.83
C GLY A 189 -11.48 -9.60 9.89
N SER A 190 -11.06 -9.95 11.11
CA SER A 190 -11.93 -10.19 12.27
C SER A 190 -12.30 -8.92 13.05
N ASN A 191 -11.78 -7.75 12.68
CA ASN A 191 -12.05 -6.50 13.39
C ASN A 191 -13.29 -5.83 12.80
N HIS A 192 -14.27 -5.51 13.65
CA HIS A 192 -15.55 -4.93 13.25
C HIS A 192 -15.68 -3.47 13.69
N PHE A 193 -16.38 -2.70 12.88
CA PHE A 193 -16.61 -1.27 13.07
C PHE A 193 -18.10 -0.99 13.08
N THR A 194 -18.55 -0.13 14.00
CA THR A 194 -19.91 0.40 14.00
C THR A 194 -19.88 1.92 14.03
N TYR A 195 -20.95 2.55 13.57
CA TYR A 195 -21.08 3.99 13.45
C TYR A 195 -22.42 4.45 14.02
N TYR A 196 -22.46 5.70 14.46
CA TYR A 196 -23.73 6.34 14.81
C TYR A 196 -24.57 6.53 13.55
N SER A 197 -25.83 6.10 13.63
CA SER A 197 -26.83 6.26 12.58
C SER A 197 -27.20 7.72 12.36
N SER A 198 -27.95 8.00 11.28
CA SER A 198 -28.41 9.34 10.97
C SER A 198 -29.42 9.93 11.96
N ALA A 199 -29.97 9.12 12.86
CA ALA A 199 -30.89 9.53 13.90
C ALA A 199 -30.19 9.84 15.24
N GLU A 200 -28.91 9.50 15.39
CA GLU A 200 -28.15 9.68 16.62
C GLU A 200 -27.33 10.97 16.61
N GLN A 201 -27.01 11.49 17.80
CA GLN A 201 -25.99 12.52 17.96
C GLN A 201 -24.63 11.95 17.50
N PHE A 202 -23.83 12.77 16.81
CA PHE A 202 -22.57 12.33 16.15
C PHE A 202 -22.75 11.38 14.95
N SER A 203 -23.90 11.46 14.26
CA SER A 203 -24.20 10.75 13.01
C SER A 203 -22.97 10.60 12.10
N GLY A 204 -22.60 9.35 11.82
CA GLY A 204 -21.51 8.96 10.93
C GLY A 204 -20.16 8.81 11.62
N SER A 205 -19.98 9.31 12.84
CA SER A 205 -18.75 9.06 13.62
C SER A 205 -18.65 7.59 14.04
N MET A 206 -17.43 7.09 14.19
CA MET A 206 -17.18 5.72 14.65
C MET A 206 -17.70 5.57 16.08
N LYS A 207 -18.60 4.60 16.28
CA LYS A 207 -19.20 4.26 17.57
C LYS A 207 -18.40 3.17 18.27
N SER A 208 -17.91 2.18 17.53
CA SER A 208 -16.99 1.15 18.03
C SER A 208 -16.01 0.72 16.95
N GLY A 209 -14.81 0.33 17.36
CA GLY A 209 -13.73 -0.12 16.47
C GLY A 209 -12.38 0.54 16.82
N ALA A 210 -11.31 0.06 16.20
CA ALA A 210 -9.97 0.60 16.39
C ALA A 210 -9.54 1.42 15.17
N THR A 211 -9.04 2.65 15.38
CA THR A 211 -8.52 3.49 14.29
C THR A 211 -7.28 2.90 13.63
N ILE A 212 -6.61 1.94 14.29
CA ILE A 212 -5.52 1.14 13.74
C ILE A 212 -5.86 -0.34 13.94
N VAL A 213 -5.86 -1.09 12.86
CA VAL A 213 -5.98 -2.55 12.85
C VAL A 213 -4.69 -3.15 12.34
N ILE A 214 -4.13 -4.13 13.04
CA ILE A 214 -2.97 -4.89 12.57
C ILE A 214 -3.47 -6.24 12.10
N ALA A 215 -3.29 -6.53 10.80
CA ALA A 215 -3.64 -7.81 10.21
C ALA A 215 -2.58 -8.22 9.19
N ASN A 216 -2.14 -9.49 9.25
CA ASN A 216 -1.09 -10.03 8.37
C ASN A 216 0.19 -9.15 8.32
N ALA A 217 0.63 -8.67 9.48
CA ALA A 217 1.78 -7.76 9.63
C ALA A 217 1.67 -6.41 8.88
N VAL A 218 0.49 -6.05 8.39
CA VAL A 218 0.17 -4.75 7.79
C VAL A 218 -0.67 -3.94 8.78
N LYS A 219 -0.33 -2.66 8.95
CA LYS A 219 -1.14 -1.70 9.73
C LYS A 219 -2.20 -1.06 8.83
N PHE A 220 -3.46 -1.15 9.18
CA PHE A 220 -4.57 -0.49 8.50
C PHE A 220 -5.01 0.70 9.35
N TYR A 221 -4.88 1.91 8.82
CA TYR A 221 -5.36 3.13 9.46
C TYR A 221 -6.73 3.45 8.90
N VAL A 222 -7.73 3.43 9.78
CA VAL A 222 -9.13 3.73 9.46
C VAL A 222 -9.39 5.19 9.82
N ARG A 223 -9.41 6.07 8.81
CA ARG A 223 -9.68 7.50 8.97
C ARG A 223 -11.03 7.81 8.35
N ASN A 224 -12.02 8.11 9.20
CA ASN A 224 -13.40 8.38 8.83
C ASN A 224 -13.77 9.85 8.97
#